data_AF-A0A923HV84-F1
#
_entry.id   AF-A0A923HV84-F1
#
_cell.length_a   1.000
_cell.length_b   1.000
_cell.length_c   1.000
_cell.angle_alpha   90.00
_cell.angle_beta   90.00
_cell.angle_gamma   90.00
#
_symmetry.space_group_name_H-M   'P 1'
#
loop_
_entity.id
_entity.type
_entity.pdbx_description
1 polymer ?
#
loop_
_entity_poly.entity_id
_entity_poly.type
_entity_poly.pdbx_seq_one_letter_code
_entity_poly.pdbx_strand_id
1 'polypeptide(L)'
;MNEKPYVYAPDSFWLRLFETPVGLEVRAFESAFGTTDELLCYYSGILVGNVTHQKRGNGLTINLLPNLDPNRKYAWPSAEAFELSLGKLLRDTQSWNLVCERDCDQQPVPELSHLSSVQNELSLVYAYCKGASSSCPTFSLSGKMPDKRGNRTARKMAKYFINLCAAIRSPLR
;
A
#
# COMPACT_ATOMS: atom_id res chain seq x y z
N MET A 1 7.28 -22.14 1.22
CA MET A 1 7.16 -20.82 0.55
C MET A 1 5.69 -20.46 0.64
N ASN A 2 5.35 -19.23 1.05
CA ASN A 2 3.96 -18.81 1.11
C ASN A 2 3.41 -18.62 -0.30
N GLU A 3 2.16 -18.98 -0.52
CA GLU A 3 1.45 -18.70 -1.77
C GLU A 3 1.10 -17.21 -1.87
N LYS A 4 0.83 -16.75 -3.10
CA LYS A 4 0.40 -15.37 -3.35
C LYS A 4 -0.92 -15.11 -2.59
N PRO A 5 -1.03 -13.99 -1.83
CA PRO A 5 -2.22 -13.73 -1.01
C PRO A 5 -3.43 -13.17 -1.77
N TYR A 6 -3.29 -12.85 -3.07
CA TYR A 6 -4.31 -12.17 -3.87
C TYR A 6 -4.64 -12.94 -5.16
N VAL A 7 -5.94 -13.04 -5.44
CA VAL A 7 -6.53 -13.72 -6.61
C VAL A 7 -6.66 -12.76 -7.79
N TYR A 8 -7.06 -11.52 -7.51
CA TYR A 8 -7.20 -10.46 -8.52
C TYR A 8 -6.22 -9.33 -8.27
N ALA A 9 -5.93 -8.55 -9.32
CA ALA A 9 -5.14 -7.33 -9.25
C ALA A 9 -5.87 -6.22 -10.01
N PRO A 10 -5.83 -4.96 -9.54
CA PRO A 10 -6.14 -3.80 -10.38
C PRO A 10 -5.18 -3.73 -11.57
N ASP A 11 -5.54 -3.01 -12.63
CA ASP A 11 -4.61 -2.74 -13.74
C ASP A 11 -3.40 -1.94 -13.27
N SER A 12 -3.64 -1.00 -12.34
CA SER A 12 -2.62 -0.12 -11.78
C SER A 12 -2.86 0.01 -10.28
N PHE A 13 -1.84 -0.33 -9.48
CA PHE A 13 -1.88 -0.07 -8.05
C PHE A 13 -0.49 0.29 -7.53
N TRP A 14 -0.25 1.58 -7.34
CA TRP A 14 1.08 2.08 -7.01
C TRP A 14 1.05 3.21 -5.98
N LEU A 15 2.15 3.30 -5.25
CA LEU A 15 2.40 4.29 -4.22
C LEU A 15 3.65 5.07 -4.59
N ARG A 16 3.51 6.39 -4.74
CA ARG A 16 4.63 7.31 -4.83
C ARG A 16 4.89 7.94 -3.47
N LEU A 17 6.09 7.74 -2.96
CA LEU A 17 6.61 8.40 -1.77
C LEU A 17 7.48 9.58 -2.20
N PHE A 18 7.28 10.76 -1.63
CA PHE A 18 8.11 11.94 -1.95
C PHE A 18 9.36 12.05 -1.06
N GLU A 19 9.43 11.21 -0.03
CA GLU A 19 10.53 11.05 0.91
C GLU A 19 10.70 9.56 1.23
N THR A 20 11.86 9.16 1.75
CA THR A 20 12.07 7.77 2.18
C THR A 20 11.72 7.67 3.67
N PRO A 21 10.63 6.98 4.04
CA PRO A 21 10.27 6.82 5.43
C PRO A 21 11.24 5.88 6.16
N VAL A 22 11.42 6.12 7.45
CA VAL A 22 12.23 5.25 8.31
C VAL A 22 11.62 3.84 8.34
N GLY A 23 12.46 2.82 8.12
CA GLY A 23 12.04 1.42 8.08
C GLY A 23 11.56 0.94 6.70
N LEU A 24 11.68 1.79 5.67
CA LEU A 24 11.62 1.35 4.28
C LEU A 24 12.98 0.86 3.84
N GLU A 25 13.02 -0.35 3.29
CA GLU A 25 14.21 -0.97 2.78
C GLU A 25 14.00 -1.36 1.32
N VAL A 26 15.00 -1.08 0.48
CA VAL A 26 15.00 -1.47 -0.93
C VAL A 26 16.13 -2.47 -1.12
N ARG A 27 15.79 -3.64 -1.66
CA ARG A 27 16.73 -4.74 -1.84
C ARG A 27 16.52 -5.35 -3.22
N ALA A 28 17.60 -5.76 -3.88
CA ALA A 28 17.50 -6.49 -5.13
C ALA A 28 16.80 -7.84 -4.91
N PHE A 29 15.97 -8.26 -5.86
CA PHE A 29 15.34 -9.58 -5.83
C PHE A 29 16.40 -10.65 -6.14
N GLU A 30 16.50 -11.64 -5.25
CA GLU A 30 17.35 -12.81 -5.42
C GLU A 30 16.53 -13.95 -6.04
N SER A 31 16.87 -14.30 -7.28
CA SER A 31 16.30 -15.44 -7.97
C SER A 31 17.14 -16.70 -7.76
N ALA A 32 16.66 -17.86 -8.24
CA ALA A 32 17.43 -19.09 -8.25
C ALA A 32 18.72 -19.00 -9.09
N PHE A 33 18.82 -18.00 -9.98
CA PHE A 33 19.98 -17.76 -10.85
C PHE A 33 20.88 -16.62 -10.35
N GLY A 34 20.57 -16.06 -9.18
CA GLY A 34 21.31 -14.94 -8.58
C GLY A 34 20.48 -13.65 -8.47
N THR A 35 21.15 -12.58 -8.04
CA THR A 35 20.59 -11.24 -7.86
C THR A 35 20.17 -10.63 -9.20
N THR A 36 19.00 -10.01 -9.23
CA THR A 36 18.41 -9.38 -10.42
C THR A 36 18.37 -7.85 -10.27
N ASP A 37 18.12 -7.15 -11.37
CA ASP A 37 17.93 -5.68 -11.37
C ASP A 37 16.56 -5.24 -10.82
N GLU A 38 15.67 -6.19 -10.52
CA GLU A 38 14.40 -5.92 -9.89
C GLU A 38 14.61 -5.52 -8.43
N LEU A 39 14.15 -4.33 -8.06
CA LEU A 39 14.26 -3.81 -6.70
C LEU A 39 12.94 -4.02 -5.94
N LEU A 40 12.98 -4.81 -4.89
CA LEU A 40 11.86 -5.05 -3.99
C LEU A 40 11.88 -4.07 -2.83
N CYS A 41 10.69 -3.66 -2.41
CA CYS A 41 10.49 -2.72 -1.33
C CYS A 41 9.85 -3.41 -0.13
N TYR A 42 10.51 -3.30 1.02
CA TYR A 42 10.06 -3.87 2.28
C TYR A 42 9.81 -2.74 3.28
N TYR A 43 8.71 -2.82 4.00
CA TYR A 43 8.43 -1.91 5.10
C TYR A 43 8.25 -2.69 6.39
N SER A 44 9.07 -2.39 7.41
CA SER A 44 9.14 -3.17 8.65
C SER A 44 9.32 -4.68 8.40
N GLY A 45 10.13 -5.05 7.39
CA GLY A 45 10.40 -6.44 7.00
C GLY A 45 9.31 -7.12 6.14
N ILE A 46 8.20 -6.44 5.86
CA ILE A 46 7.11 -6.98 5.03
C ILE A 46 7.23 -6.46 3.59
N LEU A 47 7.20 -7.35 2.61
CA LEU A 47 7.19 -6.99 1.19
C LEU A 47 5.94 -6.16 0.87
N VAL A 48 6.13 -4.94 0.39
CA VAL A 48 5.02 -4.05 -0.01
C VAL A 48 4.90 -3.90 -1.53
N GLY A 49 5.96 -4.21 -2.29
CA GLY A 49 5.94 -4.07 -3.74
C GLY A 49 7.32 -4.08 -4.37
N ASN A 50 7.40 -3.66 -5.64
CA ASN A 50 8.66 -3.45 -6.35
C ASN A 50 8.78 -2.01 -6.84
N VAL A 51 10.01 -1.54 -7.00
CA VAL A 51 10.29 -0.17 -7.44
C VAL A 51 10.20 -0.13 -8.97
N THR A 52 9.29 0.69 -9.50
CA THR A 52 9.11 0.84 -10.96
C THR A 52 9.84 2.05 -11.52
N HIS A 53 10.03 3.08 -10.70
CA HIS A 53 10.80 4.26 -11.09
C HIS A 53 11.55 4.87 -9.91
N GLN A 54 12.86 5.05 -10.10
CA GLN A 54 13.69 6.00 -9.37
C GLN A 54 14.08 7.12 -10.35
N LYS A 55 13.25 8.14 -10.52
CA LYS A 55 13.72 9.32 -11.25
C LYS A 55 14.79 10.01 -10.40
N ARG A 56 15.82 10.57 -11.06
CA ARG A 56 16.75 11.55 -10.44
C ARG A 56 15.92 12.78 -10.02
N GLY A 57 15.26 12.72 -8.85
CA GLY A 57 14.36 13.75 -8.35
C GLY A 57 13.31 13.21 -7.36
N ASN A 58 13.52 13.52 -6.07
CA ASN A 58 12.66 13.43 -4.87
C ASN A 58 11.42 12.52 -4.91
N GLY A 59 11.60 11.22 -5.13
CA GLY A 59 10.58 10.24 -4.75
C GLY A 59 10.83 8.82 -5.24
N LEU A 60 10.18 7.87 -4.57
CA LEU A 60 10.20 6.45 -4.89
C LEU A 60 8.80 6.02 -5.33
N THR A 61 8.66 5.44 -6.52
CA THR A 61 7.41 4.81 -6.94
C THR A 61 7.47 3.31 -6.74
N ILE A 62 6.52 2.78 -5.97
CA ILE A 62 6.37 1.37 -5.63
C ILE A 62 5.11 0.86 -6.33
N ASN A 63 5.24 -0.13 -7.21
CA ASN A 63 4.11 -0.93 -7.67
C ASN A 63 3.79 -1.98 -6.60
N LEU A 64 2.56 -1.97 -6.11
CA LEU A 64 2.19 -2.62 -4.86
C LEU A 64 1.96 -4.13 -5.03
N LEU A 65 2.01 -4.86 -3.90
CA LEU A 65 2.00 -6.33 -3.85
C LEU A 65 0.96 -7.03 -4.75
N PRO A 66 -0.31 -6.60 -4.85
CA PRO A 66 -1.29 -7.25 -5.74
C PRO A 66 -0.85 -7.32 -7.21
N ASN A 67 -0.11 -6.31 -7.66
CA ASN A 67 0.34 -6.11 -9.05
C ASN A 67 1.71 -6.71 -9.34
N LEU A 68 2.31 -7.45 -8.41
CA LEU A 68 3.56 -8.17 -8.68
C LEU A 68 3.31 -9.43 -9.53
N ASP A 69 4.32 -9.82 -10.32
CA ASP A 69 4.28 -11.01 -11.18
C ASP A 69 4.05 -12.28 -10.34
N PRO A 70 2.90 -12.97 -10.49
CA PRO A 70 2.57 -14.13 -9.68
C PRO A 70 3.51 -15.32 -9.92
N ASN A 71 4.24 -15.35 -11.03
CA ASN A 71 5.16 -16.44 -11.36
C ASN A 71 6.51 -16.34 -10.65
N ARG A 72 6.78 -15.19 -10.00
CA ARG A 72 8.00 -14.95 -9.25
C ARG A 72 7.91 -15.55 -7.85
N LYS A 73 9.01 -16.11 -7.38
CA LYS A 73 9.14 -16.73 -6.06
C LYS A 73 9.50 -15.70 -5.00
N TYR A 74 8.66 -14.70 -4.79
CA TYR A 74 8.86 -13.75 -3.70
C TYR A 74 8.61 -14.41 -2.34
N ALA A 75 9.14 -13.77 -1.28
CA ALA A 75 8.72 -14.06 0.09
C ALA A 75 7.33 -13.43 0.34
N TRP A 76 6.29 -14.04 -0.23
CA TRP A 76 4.93 -13.53 -0.16
C TRP A 76 4.45 -13.37 1.30
N PRO A 77 4.09 -12.16 1.73
CA PRO A 77 3.46 -11.95 3.04
C PRO A 77 2.00 -12.41 3.01
N SER A 78 1.38 -12.60 4.18
CA SER A 78 -0.08 -12.76 4.21
C SER A 78 -0.77 -11.45 3.79
N ALA A 79 -2.03 -11.56 3.36
CA ALA A 79 -2.84 -10.38 3.04
C ALA A 79 -2.88 -9.41 4.23
N GLU A 80 -3.13 -9.91 5.45
CA GLU A 80 -3.22 -9.05 6.64
C GLU A 80 -1.89 -8.36 6.95
N ALA A 81 -0.76 -9.06 6.79
CA ALA A 81 0.55 -8.48 7.02
C ALA A 81 0.85 -7.34 6.04
N PHE A 82 0.51 -7.52 4.76
CA PHE A 82 0.61 -6.46 3.76
C PHE A 82 -0.31 -5.28 4.09
N GLU A 83 -1.59 -5.52 4.37
CA GLU A 83 -2.58 -4.45 4.65
C GLU A 83 -2.17 -3.61 5.86
N LEU A 84 -1.69 -4.26 6.93
CA LEU A 84 -1.17 -3.59 8.12
C LEU A 84 0.10 -2.79 7.80
N SER A 85 1.02 -3.36 7.01
CA SER A 85 2.28 -2.72 6.64
C SER A 85 2.06 -1.49 5.76
N LEU A 86 1.25 -1.60 4.70
CA LEU A 86 0.89 -0.47 3.84
C LEU A 86 0.15 0.61 4.63
N GLY A 87 -0.81 0.24 5.46
CA GLY A 87 -1.51 1.20 6.33
C GLY A 87 -0.57 1.92 7.30
N LYS A 88 0.47 1.26 7.81
CA LYS A 88 1.50 1.90 8.64
C LYS A 88 2.41 2.81 7.82
N LEU A 89 2.87 2.36 6.65
CA LEU A 89 3.67 3.16 5.72
C LEU A 89 3.00 4.49 5.37
N LEU A 90 1.71 4.47 5.03
CA LEU A 90 0.94 5.67 4.69
C LEU A 90 0.76 6.62 5.89
N ARG A 91 0.71 6.10 7.13
CA ARG A 91 0.63 6.92 8.35
C ARG A 91 1.97 7.53 8.75
N ASP A 92 3.04 6.79 8.54
CA ASP A 92 4.38 7.16 8.99
C ASP A 92 5.10 8.06 7.96
N THR A 93 4.58 8.14 6.73
CA THR A 93 5.10 9.02 5.67
C THR A 93 4.33 10.32 5.59
N GLN A 94 5.04 11.46 5.55
CA GLN A 94 4.42 12.78 5.55
C GLN A 94 3.81 13.14 4.19
N SER A 95 4.47 12.74 3.10
CA SER A 95 4.07 13.11 1.74
C SER A 95 4.07 11.90 0.81
N TRP A 96 2.90 11.56 0.29
CA TRP A 96 2.72 10.44 -0.64
C TRP A 96 1.55 10.66 -1.59
N ASN A 97 1.52 9.87 -2.68
CA ASN A 97 0.42 9.77 -3.61
C ASN A 97 0.15 8.29 -3.91
N LEU A 98 -1.07 7.83 -3.66
CA LEU A 98 -1.53 6.45 -3.87
C LEU A 98 -2.54 6.45 -5.00
N VAL A 99 -2.38 5.55 -5.96
CA VAL A 99 -3.29 5.39 -7.09
C VAL A 99 -3.70 3.94 -7.24
N CYS A 100 -4.99 3.74 -7.48
CA CYS A 100 -5.59 2.47 -7.87
C CYS A 100 -6.47 2.71 -9.09
N GLU A 101 -6.30 1.92 -10.14
CA GLU A 101 -7.12 1.96 -11.35
C GLU A 101 -7.42 0.54 -11.81
N ARG A 102 -8.69 0.25 -12.08
CA ARG A 102 -9.12 -1.04 -12.61
C ARG A 102 -9.10 -1.08 -14.14
N ASP A 103 -9.50 -0.01 -14.78
CA ASP A 103 -9.64 0.09 -16.22
C ASP A 103 -8.84 1.35 -16.64
N CYS A 104 -7.63 1.15 -17.19
CA CYS A 104 -6.69 2.23 -17.54
C CYS A 104 -7.14 3.08 -18.76
N ASP A 105 -8.43 3.14 -19.08
CA ASP A 105 -9.01 3.81 -20.24
C ASP A 105 -9.66 5.17 -19.90
N GLN A 106 -8.92 6.23 -20.27
CA GLN A 106 -9.34 7.59 -20.65
C GLN A 106 -10.21 8.44 -19.69
N GLN A 107 -10.62 7.97 -18.52
CA GLN A 107 -11.33 8.81 -17.54
C GLN A 107 -10.36 9.39 -16.50
N PRO A 108 -10.57 10.64 -16.05
CA PRO A 108 -9.77 11.21 -14.97
C PRO A 108 -10.01 10.42 -13.68
N VAL A 109 -8.92 9.95 -13.08
CA VAL A 109 -8.96 9.25 -11.80
C VAL A 109 -9.45 10.21 -10.71
N PRO A 110 -10.55 9.90 -10.00
CA PRO A 110 -11.08 10.77 -8.96
C PRO A 110 -10.04 11.03 -7.86
N GLU A 111 -9.74 12.31 -7.58
CA GLU A 111 -8.89 12.69 -6.46
C GLU A 111 -9.72 12.78 -5.17
N LEU A 112 -9.32 12.00 -4.18
CA LEU A 112 -9.95 12.00 -2.86
C LEU A 112 -9.21 12.95 -1.92
N SER A 113 -9.96 13.87 -1.29
CA SER A 113 -9.40 14.94 -0.46
C SER A 113 -9.31 14.60 1.03
N HIS A 114 -9.86 13.46 1.46
CA HIS A 114 -9.99 13.12 2.88
C HIS A 114 -9.26 11.82 3.24
N LEU A 115 -8.39 11.89 4.25
CA LEU A 115 -7.66 10.73 4.76
C LEU A 115 -8.57 9.62 5.29
N SER A 116 -9.77 9.95 5.78
CA SER A 116 -10.77 8.96 6.20
C SER A 116 -11.29 8.12 5.03
N SER A 117 -11.29 8.67 3.81
CA SER A 117 -11.69 7.93 2.61
C SER A 117 -10.64 6.91 2.18
N VAL A 118 -9.36 7.13 2.53
CA VAL A 118 -8.24 6.22 2.18
C VAL A 118 -8.54 4.78 2.61
N GLN A 119 -9.05 4.61 3.82
CA GLN A 119 -9.24 3.27 4.38
C GLN A 119 -10.46 2.57 3.81
N ASN A 120 -11.51 3.33 3.52
CA ASN A 120 -12.69 2.80 2.86
C ASN A 120 -12.30 2.29 1.47
N GLU A 121 -11.59 3.10 0.69
CA GLU A 121 -11.15 2.70 -0.64
C GLU A 121 -10.15 1.54 -0.61
N LEU A 122 -9.14 1.59 0.28
CA LEU A 122 -8.21 0.47 0.44
C LEU A 122 -8.94 -0.81 0.84
N SER A 123 -9.95 -0.74 1.70
CA SER A 123 -10.74 -1.92 2.07
C SER A 123 -11.49 -2.51 0.88
N LEU A 124 -12.00 -1.66 -0.02
CA LEU A 124 -12.62 -2.10 -1.27
C LEU A 124 -11.60 -2.75 -2.21
N VAL A 125 -10.40 -2.15 -2.36
CA VAL A 125 -9.29 -2.74 -3.14
C VAL A 125 -8.89 -4.10 -2.57
N TYR A 126 -8.74 -4.22 -1.25
CA TYR A 126 -8.37 -5.48 -0.62
C TYR A 126 -9.46 -6.54 -0.78
N ALA A 127 -10.73 -6.17 -0.62
CA ALA A 127 -11.85 -7.08 -0.87
C ALA A 127 -11.85 -7.58 -2.32
N TYR A 128 -11.60 -6.69 -3.29
CA TYR A 128 -11.43 -7.07 -4.69
C TYR A 128 -10.25 -8.02 -4.89
N CYS A 129 -9.05 -7.66 -4.42
CA CYS A 129 -7.85 -8.49 -4.62
C CYS A 129 -7.99 -9.89 -3.99
N LYS A 130 -8.74 -10.01 -2.89
CA LYS A 130 -9.06 -11.28 -2.21
C LYS A 130 -10.19 -12.08 -2.88
N GLY A 131 -10.85 -11.53 -3.90
CA GLY A 131 -12.00 -12.14 -4.57
C GLY A 131 -13.32 -12.06 -3.79
N ALA A 132 -13.36 -11.26 -2.71
CA ALA A 132 -14.57 -11.01 -1.93
C ALA A 132 -15.48 -9.93 -2.55
N SER A 133 -14.98 -9.18 -3.53
CA SER A 133 -15.73 -8.19 -4.32
C SER A 133 -15.42 -8.37 -5.81
N SER A 134 -16.43 -8.18 -6.65
CA SER A 134 -16.27 -8.11 -8.11
C SER A 134 -15.95 -6.70 -8.62
N SER A 135 -16.03 -5.67 -7.75
CA SER A 135 -15.78 -4.27 -8.08
C SER A 135 -14.47 -3.79 -7.45
N CYS A 136 -13.57 -3.26 -8.28
CA CYS A 136 -12.35 -2.57 -7.87
C CYS A 136 -12.56 -1.06 -8.05
N PRO A 137 -12.29 -0.23 -7.02
CA PRO A 137 -12.42 1.21 -7.14
C PRO A 137 -11.27 1.83 -7.96
N THR A 138 -11.56 2.98 -8.57
CA THR A 138 -10.57 3.83 -9.23
C THR A 138 -10.44 5.12 -8.43
N PHE A 139 -9.24 5.42 -7.92
CA PHE A 139 -8.98 6.62 -7.12
C PHE A 139 -7.50 7.04 -7.13
N SER A 140 -7.29 8.32 -6.86
CA SER A 140 -6.00 8.94 -6.58
C SER A 140 -6.11 9.66 -5.25
N LEU A 141 -5.10 9.53 -4.41
CA LEU A 141 -5.13 10.13 -3.08
C LEU A 141 -3.75 10.62 -2.71
N SER A 142 -3.65 11.90 -2.35
CA SER A 142 -2.41 12.51 -1.89
C SER A 142 -2.46 12.75 -0.39
N GLY A 143 -1.55 12.13 0.35
CA GLY A 143 -1.36 12.41 1.76
C GLY A 143 -0.34 13.54 1.95
N LYS A 144 -0.74 14.64 2.59
CA LYS A 144 0.18 15.61 3.20
C LYS A 144 -0.18 15.74 4.67
N MET A 145 0.56 15.08 5.55
CA MET A 145 0.40 15.30 6.98
C MET A 145 0.94 16.71 7.32
N PRO A 146 0.13 17.60 7.94
CA PRO A 146 0.63 18.89 8.40
C PRO A 146 1.78 18.66 9.38
N ASP A 147 2.86 19.45 9.24
CA ASP A 147 4.07 19.33 10.05
C ASP A 147 3.72 19.21 11.55
N LYS A 148 4.28 18.20 12.22
CA LYS A 148 3.98 17.84 13.61
C LYS A 148 4.34 18.96 14.62
N ARG A 149 4.89 20.08 14.17
CA ARG A 149 5.20 21.27 14.99
C ARG A 149 3.99 22.08 15.44
N GLY A 150 2.75 21.73 15.07
CA GLY A 150 1.63 22.67 15.26
C GLY A 150 0.26 22.16 15.69
N ASN A 151 0.01 20.90 16.08
CA ASN A 151 -1.36 20.59 16.53
C ASN A 151 -1.54 19.40 17.48
N ARG A 152 -2.09 19.69 18.67
CA ARG A 152 -2.53 18.71 19.68
C ARG A 152 -3.65 17.76 19.17
N THR A 153 -4.22 18.02 18.00
CA THR A 153 -5.29 17.24 17.35
C THR A 153 -4.81 15.87 16.83
N ALA A 154 -3.52 15.73 16.47
CA ALA A 154 -2.96 14.46 15.97
C ALA A 154 -3.03 13.31 16.99
N ARG A 155 -3.04 13.62 18.30
CA ARG A 155 -3.16 12.61 19.37
C ARG A 155 -4.58 12.04 19.52
N LYS A 156 -5.62 12.74 19.06
CA LYS A 156 -7.01 12.21 19.09
C LYS A 156 -7.26 11.19 17.98
N MET A 157 -6.63 11.36 16.81
CA MET A 157 -6.78 10.45 15.66
C MET A 157 -6.16 9.06 15.92
N ALA A 158 -4.99 8.99 16.56
CA ALA A 158 -4.37 7.71 16.92
C ALA A 158 -5.22 6.87 17.89
N LYS A 159 -6.08 7.51 18.69
CA LYS A 159 -6.93 6.85 19.70
C LYS A 159 -8.20 6.22 19.10
N TYR A 160 -8.76 6.78 18.03
CA TYR A 160 -9.90 6.17 17.32
C TYR A 160 -9.50 4.87 16.58
N PHE A 161 -8.24 4.78 16.15
CA PHE A 161 -7.72 3.63 15.38
C PHE A 161 -7.48 2.36 16.19
N ILE A 162 -7.09 2.49 17.46
CA ILE A 162 -6.89 1.33 18.35
C ILE A 162 -8.23 0.61 18.62
N ASN A 163 -9.32 1.37 18.70
CA ASN A 163 -10.64 0.80 19.02
C ASN A 163 -11.28 0.05 17.85
N LEU A 164 -10.99 0.40 16.59
CA LEU A 164 -11.59 -0.28 15.43
C LEU A 164 -10.92 -1.64 15.15
N CYS A 165 -9.59 -1.74 15.34
CA CYS A 165 -8.90 -3.04 15.27
C CYS A 165 -9.31 -3.99 16.40
N ALA A 166 -9.76 -3.46 17.55
CA ALA A 166 -10.34 -4.26 18.63
C ALA A 166 -11.78 -4.71 18.30
N ALA A 167 -12.57 -3.88 17.60
CA ALA A 167 -13.96 -4.20 17.25
C ALA A 167 -14.10 -5.32 16.20
N ILE A 168 -13.12 -5.49 15.31
CA ILE A 168 -13.08 -6.60 14.33
C ILE A 168 -12.71 -7.94 15.00
N ARG A 169 -12.26 -7.94 16.27
CA ARG A 169 -11.88 -9.13 17.04
C ARG A 169 -13.00 -9.70 17.93
N SER A 170 -14.24 -9.20 17.85
CA SER A 170 -15.35 -9.83 18.57
C SER A 170 -15.86 -11.04 17.78
N PRO A 171 -15.68 -12.28 18.27
CA PRO A 171 -16.40 -13.41 17.72
C PRO A 171 -17.87 -13.29 18.12
N LEU A 172 -18.76 -13.42 17.14
CA LEU A 172 -20.18 -13.66 17.37
C LEU A 172 -20.30 -14.87 18.33
N ARG A 173 -20.92 -14.64 19.50
CA ARG A 173 -21.50 -15.70 20.33
C ARG A 173 -22.88 -16.02 19.81
#